data_AF-A0A2W5ZZD0-F1
#
_entry.id   AF-A0A2W5ZZD0-F1
#
_cell.length_a   1.000
_cell.length_b   1.000
_cell.length_c   1.000
_cell.angle_alpha   90.00
_cell.angle_beta   90.00
_cell.angle_gamma   90.00
#
_symmetry.space_group_name_H-M   'P 1'
#
loop_
_entity.id
_entity.type
_entity.pdbx_description
1 polymer ?
#
loop_
_entity_poly.entity_id
_entity_poly.type
_entity_poly.pdbx_seq_one_letter_code
_entity_poly.pdbx_strand_id
1 'polypeptide(L)'
;MTGDDALGLAMQAAEANHQTALAQYEANTQRSIEAAKAGNKAGSDAIKAITLLNGGAAVAMLALIGHLASSAGEQPAVISLRFPLALFVVGTFLAVCASGMTYFGQVCISAALGHEFKKLQAESDAAKSTAGRKEKRWRGGIRITNGVAIACSIAALCCFGAACLHAYDAFKEIGNVKDNVAKCRYSEVAQPP
;
A
#
# COMPACT_ATOMS: atom_id res chain seq x y z
N MET A 1 28.62 60.39 4.32
CA MET A 1 28.76 58.96 4.05
C MET A 1 30.07 58.77 3.32
N THR A 2 31.07 58.33 4.06
CA THR A 2 32.39 57.96 3.54
C THR A 2 32.28 56.62 2.80
N GLY A 3 33.16 56.36 1.83
CA GLY A 3 33.11 55.13 1.01
C GLY A 3 33.12 53.83 1.83
N ASP A 4 33.69 53.86 3.02
CA ASP A 4 33.72 52.74 3.97
C ASP A 4 32.32 52.40 4.55
N ASP A 5 31.44 53.40 4.73
CA ASP A 5 30.09 53.20 5.26
C ASP A 5 29.22 52.43 4.25
N ALA A 6 29.40 52.72 2.95
CA ALA A 6 28.69 52.07 1.87
C ALA A 6 29.13 50.60 1.69
N LEU A 7 30.43 50.33 1.89
CA LEU A 7 30.98 48.97 1.87
C LEU A 7 30.44 48.13 3.04
N GLY A 8 30.38 48.70 4.25
CA GLY A 8 29.81 48.03 5.43
C GLY A 8 28.33 47.67 5.26
N LEU A 9 27.52 48.59 4.71
CA LEU A 9 26.11 48.35 4.41
C LEU A 9 25.91 47.26 3.35
N ALA A 10 26.74 47.24 2.31
CA ALA A 10 26.69 46.21 1.27
C ALA A 10 27.06 44.82 1.81
N MET A 11 28.06 44.75 2.69
CA MET A 11 28.46 43.49 3.34
C MET A 11 27.35 42.95 4.25
N GLN A 12 26.73 43.80 5.06
CA GLN A 12 25.62 43.41 5.93
C GLN A 12 24.40 42.94 5.12
N ALA A 13 24.10 43.59 3.99
CA ALA A 13 23.04 43.15 3.08
C ALA A 13 23.35 41.78 2.45
N ALA A 14 24.62 41.52 2.09
CA ALA A 14 25.06 40.24 1.56
C ALA A 14 24.94 39.11 2.61
N GLU A 15 25.33 39.37 3.86
CA GLU A 15 25.17 38.41 4.97
C GLU A 15 23.69 38.12 5.27
N ALA A 16 22.84 39.15 5.31
CA ALA A 16 21.40 38.98 5.50
C ALA A 16 20.75 38.14 4.39
N ASN A 17 21.15 38.37 3.13
CA ASN A 17 20.69 37.57 2.00
C ASN A 17 21.16 36.11 2.11
N HIS A 18 22.41 35.90 2.53
CA HIS A 18 22.95 34.56 2.73
C HIS A 18 22.21 33.80 3.83
N GLN A 19 21.97 34.43 4.98
CA GLN A 19 21.20 33.82 6.08
C GLN A 19 19.78 33.48 5.65
N THR A 20 19.14 34.35 4.86
CA THR A 20 17.80 34.09 4.33
C THR A 20 17.80 32.89 3.38
N ALA A 21 18.81 32.76 2.51
CA ALA A 21 18.94 31.63 1.60
C ALA A 21 19.16 30.30 2.35
N LEU A 22 19.98 30.30 3.41
CA LEU A 22 20.18 29.12 4.25
C LEU A 22 18.88 28.73 4.97
N ALA A 23 18.18 29.70 5.56
CA ALA A 23 16.91 29.45 6.23
C ALA A 23 15.86 28.87 5.27
N GLN A 24 15.80 29.35 4.03
CA GLN A 24 14.93 28.81 2.99
C GLN A 24 15.31 27.37 2.59
N TYR A 25 16.61 27.08 2.47
CA TYR A 25 17.09 25.75 2.14
C TYR A 25 16.77 24.74 3.25
N GLU A 26 17.00 25.12 4.51
CA GLU A 26 16.66 24.32 5.69
C GLU A 26 15.15 24.07 5.77
N ALA A 27 14.33 25.12 5.62
CA ALA A 27 12.89 25.00 5.63
C ALA A 27 12.37 24.07 4.51
N ASN A 28 12.94 24.17 3.31
CA ASN A 28 12.55 23.31 2.20
C ASN A 28 12.99 21.85 2.39
N THR A 29 14.20 21.64 2.91
CA THR A 29 14.72 20.31 3.24
C THR A 29 13.86 19.66 4.31
N GLN A 30 13.59 20.38 5.40
CA GLN A 30 12.74 19.91 6.49
C GLN A 30 11.33 19.55 6.00
N ARG A 31 10.72 20.44 5.20
CA ARG A 31 9.41 20.19 4.59
C ARG A 31 9.42 18.92 3.74
N SER A 32 10.46 18.70 2.93
CA SER A 32 10.55 17.52 2.07
C SER A 32 10.64 16.21 2.87
N ILE A 33 11.40 16.22 3.98
CA ILE A 33 11.55 15.08 4.89
C ILE A 33 10.22 14.79 5.61
N GLU A 34 9.56 15.83 6.12
CA GLU A 34 8.27 15.71 6.79
C GLU A 34 7.19 15.21 5.83
N ALA A 35 7.14 15.73 4.60
CA ALA A 35 6.22 15.28 3.56
C ALA A 35 6.46 13.82 3.19
N ALA A 36 7.72 13.40 3.03
CA ALA A 36 8.07 12.01 2.76
C ALA A 36 7.65 11.09 3.92
N LYS A 37 7.91 11.48 5.17
CA LYS A 37 7.51 10.71 6.37
C LYS A 37 6.00 10.61 6.48
N ALA A 38 5.27 11.69 6.23
CA ALA A 38 3.82 11.73 6.23
C ALA A 38 3.24 10.81 5.14
N GLY A 39 3.77 10.89 3.92
CA GLY A 39 3.36 10.02 2.80
C GLY A 39 3.60 8.54 3.08
N ASN A 40 4.76 8.19 3.65
CA ASN A 40 5.09 6.81 3.98
C ASN A 40 4.18 6.25 5.10
N LYS A 41 3.87 7.09 6.10
CA LYS A 41 2.91 6.74 7.16
C LYS A 41 1.51 6.52 6.59
N ALA A 42 1.02 7.45 5.77
CA ALA A 42 -0.28 7.33 5.12
C ALA A 42 -0.37 6.06 4.24
N GLY A 43 0.68 5.74 3.49
CA GLY A 43 0.75 4.51 2.68
C GLY A 43 0.72 3.24 3.53
N SER A 44 1.48 3.18 4.62
CA SER A 44 1.43 2.06 5.58
C SER A 44 0.04 1.90 6.19
N ASP A 45 -0.58 3.00 6.60
CA ASP A 45 -1.91 2.97 7.22
C ASP A 45 -2.98 2.54 6.20
N ALA A 46 -2.86 2.93 4.94
CA ALA A 46 -3.71 2.46 3.85
C ALA A 46 -3.58 0.95 3.59
N ILE A 47 -2.35 0.41 3.53
CA ILE A 47 -2.13 -1.04 3.35
C ILE A 47 -2.74 -1.82 4.52
N LYS A 48 -2.57 -1.36 5.76
CA LYS A 48 -3.19 -1.99 6.93
C LYS A 48 -4.71 -2.00 6.85
N ALA A 49 -5.32 -0.88 6.43
CA ALA A 49 -6.76 -0.80 6.24
C ALA A 49 -7.25 -1.81 5.18
N ILE A 50 -6.56 -1.91 4.04
CA ILE A 50 -6.89 -2.87 2.98
C ILE A 50 -6.76 -4.32 3.48
N THR A 51 -5.71 -4.64 4.24
CA THR A 51 -5.52 -5.96 4.85
C THR A 51 -6.63 -6.30 5.82
N LEU A 52 -7.01 -5.37 6.71
CA LEU A 52 -8.11 -5.59 7.67
C LEU A 52 -9.45 -5.79 6.97
N LEU A 53 -9.70 -5.04 5.90
CA LEU A 53 -10.95 -5.11 5.16
C LEU A 53 -11.07 -6.45 4.42
N ASN A 54 -10.04 -6.85 3.66
CA ASN A 54 -10.02 -8.14 2.98
C ASN A 54 -10.05 -9.32 3.97
N GLY A 55 -9.24 -9.25 5.04
CA GLY A 55 -9.17 -10.30 6.06
C GLY A 55 -10.47 -10.42 6.83
N GLY A 56 -11.08 -9.30 7.23
CA GLY A 56 -12.37 -9.27 7.91
C GLY A 56 -13.50 -9.84 7.04
N ALA A 57 -13.53 -9.48 5.75
CA ALA A 57 -14.49 -10.04 4.79
C ALA A 57 -14.29 -11.55 4.60
N ALA A 58 -13.05 -12.03 4.50
CA ALA A 58 -12.74 -13.45 4.41
C ALA A 58 -13.24 -14.23 5.64
N VAL A 59 -12.99 -13.71 6.84
CA VAL A 59 -13.45 -14.33 8.10
C VAL A 59 -14.98 -14.34 8.19
N ALA A 60 -15.65 -13.24 7.82
CA ALA A 60 -17.11 -13.17 7.80
C ALA A 60 -17.72 -14.18 6.82
N MET A 61 -17.14 -14.30 5.61
CA MET A 61 -17.57 -15.28 4.61
C MET A 61 -17.32 -16.72 5.08
N LEU A 62 -16.18 -16.99 5.71
CA LEU A 62 -15.87 -18.31 6.26
C LEU A 62 -16.82 -18.70 7.39
N ALA A 63 -17.18 -17.76 8.27
CA ALA A 63 -18.18 -17.96 9.32
C ALA A 63 -19.55 -18.28 8.73
N LEU A 64 -19.98 -17.53 7.71
CA LEU A 64 -21.23 -17.80 6.99
C LEU A 64 -21.22 -19.18 6.33
N ILE A 65 -20.15 -19.52 5.61
CA ILE A 65 -20.00 -20.84 4.98
C ILE A 65 -20.03 -21.95 6.04
N GLY A 66 -19.39 -21.76 7.19
CA GLY A 66 -19.43 -22.71 8.30
C GLY A 66 -20.84 -22.93 8.84
N HIS A 67 -21.62 -21.86 8.97
CA HIS A 67 -23.03 -21.94 9.36
C HIS A 67 -23.89 -22.68 8.31
N LEU A 68 -23.69 -22.38 7.03
CA LEU A 68 -24.37 -23.04 5.92
C LEU A 68 -23.99 -24.53 5.79
N ALA A 69 -22.73 -24.88 6.01
CA ALA A 69 -22.25 -26.26 5.96
C ALA A 69 -22.82 -27.12 7.09
N SER A 70 -23.06 -26.53 8.27
CA SER A 70 -23.71 -27.24 9.39
C SER A 70 -25.22 -27.43 9.19
N SER A 71 -25.83 -26.69 8.27
CA SER A 71 -27.26 -26.77 7.97
C SER A 71 -27.44 -27.68 6.75
N ALA A 72 -27.90 -28.91 6.98
CA ALA A 72 -27.87 -30.06 6.05
C ALA A 72 -28.59 -29.90 4.68
N GLY A 73 -29.00 -28.70 4.27
CA GLY A 73 -29.80 -28.44 3.05
C GLY A 73 -29.21 -27.46 2.03
N GLU A 74 -28.14 -26.70 2.32
CA GLU A 74 -27.69 -25.59 1.44
C GLU A 74 -26.31 -25.82 0.78
N GLN A 75 -26.06 -27.05 0.30
CA GLN A 75 -24.84 -27.36 -0.47
C GLN A 75 -24.58 -26.44 -1.70
N PRO A 76 -25.60 -26.00 -2.46
CA PRO A 76 -25.38 -25.10 -3.59
C PRO A 76 -24.79 -23.75 -3.15
N ALA A 77 -25.21 -23.23 -2.00
CA ALA A 77 -24.74 -21.95 -1.48
C ALA A 77 -23.25 -22.00 -1.09
N VAL A 78 -22.80 -23.12 -0.52
CA VAL A 78 -21.39 -23.33 -0.17
C VAL A 78 -20.49 -23.32 -1.41
N ILE A 79 -20.97 -23.93 -2.52
CA ILE A 79 -20.21 -24.02 -3.77
C ILE A 79 -20.08 -22.63 -4.44
N SER A 80 -21.15 -21.83 -4.45
CA SER A 80 -21.11 -20.49 -5.05
C SER A 80 -20.25 -19.50 -4.24
N LEU A 81 -20.15 -19.66 -2.91
CA LEU A 81 -19.39 -18.76 -2.03
C LEU A 81 -17.88 -19.08 -1.95
N ARG A 82 -17.42 -20.23 -2.45
CA ARG A 82 -15.99 -20.61 -2.41
C ARG A 82 -15.09 -19.67 -3.22
N PHE A 83 -15.58 -19.20 -4.36
CA PHE A 83 -14.84 -18.35 -5.28
C PHE A 83 -14.59 -16.94 -4.71
N PRO A 84 -15.62 -16.20 -4.22
CA PRO A 84 -15.38 -14.92 -3.58
C PRO A 84 -14.53 -15.03 -2.31
N LEU A 85 -14.67 -16.12 -1.55
CA LEU A 85 -13.80 -16.39 -0.39
C LEU A 85 -12.32 -16.49 -0.80
N ALA A 86 -12.01 -17.24 -1.87
CA ALA A 86 -10.64 -17.36 -2.36
C ALA A 86 -10.06 -16.00 -2.80
N LEU A 87 -10.87 -15.15 -3.43
CA LEU A 87 -10.44 -13.81 -3.84
C LEU A 87 -10.13 -12.90 -2.64
N PHE A 88 -10.92 -12.94 -1.56
CA PHE A 88 -10.60 -12.17 -0.34
C PHE A 88 -9.31 -12.64 0.34
N VAL A 89 -9.06 -13.96 0.36
CA VAL A 89 -7.82 -14.52 0.93
C VAL A 89 -6.60 -14.12 0.08
N VAL A 90 -6.71 -14.21 -1.25
CA VAL A 90 -5.65 -13.77 -2.17
C VAL A 90 -5.40 -12.26 -2.05
N GLY A 91 -6.47 -11.45 -1.96
CA GLY A 91 -6.37 -10.01 -1.74
C GLY A 91 -5.65 -9.66 -0.44
N THR A 92 -5.96 -10.38 0.66
CA THR A 92 -5.27 -10.26 1.95
C THR A 92 -3.79 -10.63 1.81
N PHE A 93 -3.47 -11.73 1.13
CA PHE A 93 -2.10 -12.19 0.92
C PHE A 93 -1.26 -11.17 0.14
N LEU A 94 -1.79 -10.63 -0.97
CA LEU A 94 -1.11 -9.57 -1.73
C LEU A 94 -0.88 -8.30 -0.89
N ALA A 95 -1.85 -7.91 -0.07
CA ALA A 95 -1.71 -6.73 0.81
C ALA A 95 -0.61 -6.93 1.86
N VAL A 96 -0.51 -8.13 2.45
CA VAL A 96 0.57 -8.49 3.38
C VAL A 96 1.92 -8.53 2.66
N CYS A 97 2.01 -9.11 1.47
CA CYS A 97 3.24 -9.10 0.66
C CYS A 97 3.68 -7.67 0.32
N ALA A 98 2.75 -6.78 -0.05
CA ALA A 98 3.04 -5.38 -0.30
C ALA A 98 3.57 -4.66 0.96
N SER A 99 2.99 -4.96 2.13
CA SER A 99 3.48 -4.44 3.42
C SER A 99 4.90 -4.93 3.71
N GLY A 100 5.16 -6.23 3.53
CA GLY A 100 6.48 -6.85 3.71
C GLY A 100 7.53 -6.27 2.78
N MET A 101 7.22 -6.09 1.49
CA MET A 101 8.11 -5.46 0.52
C MET A 101 8.40 -4.00 0.86
N THR A 102 7.41 -3.26 1.35
CA THR A 102 7.59 -1.87 1.80
C THR A 102 8.53 -1.80 3.00
N TYR A 103 8.37 -2.70 3.98
CA TYR A 103 9.26 -2.79 5.13
C TYR A 103 10.69 -3.14 4.72
N PHE A 104 10.85 -4.13 3.84
CA PHE A 104 12.15 -4.53 3.32
C PHE A 104 12.84 -3.39 2.55
N GLY A 105 12.08 -2.65 1.74
CA GLY A 105 12.56 -1.46 1.05
C GLY A 105 13.08 -0.39 2.01
N GLN A 106 12.35 -0.13 3.10
CA GLN A 106 12.77 0.83 4.13
C GLN A 106 14.06 0.38 4.85
N VAL A 107 14.18 -0.90 5.20
CA VAL A 107 15.38 -1.47 5.83
C VAL A 107 16.59 -1.43 4.89
N CYS A 108 16.40 -1.76 3.61
CA CYS A 108 17.47 -1.66 2.62
C CYS A 108 17.91 -0.21 2.40
N ILE A 109 16.98 0.75 2.39
CA ILE A 109 17.29 2.18 2.25
C ILE A 109 18.04 2.69 3.48
N SER A 110 17.59 2.36 4.70
CA SER A 110 18.26 2.80 5.93
C SER A 110 19.65 2.16 6.09
N ALA A 111 19.81 0.89 5.72
CA ALA A 111 21.11 0.23 5.69
C ALA A 111 22.04 0.81 4.62
N ALA A 112 21.53 1.13 3.42
CA ALA A 112 22.30 1.75 2.36
C ALA A 112 22.74 3.17 2.73
N LEU A 113 21.85 3.98 3.30
CA LEU A 113 22.18 5.31 3.83
C LEU A 113 23.23 5.21 4.93
N GLY A 114 23.14 4.22 5.83
CA GLY A 114 24.15 4.00 6.86
C GLY A 114 25.53 3.67 6.28
N HIS A 115 25.58 2.90 5.19
CA HIS A 115 26.84 2.59 4.50
C HIS A 115 27.39 3.81 3.74
N GLU A 116 26.53 4.62 3.12
CA GLU A 116 26.92 5.88 2.47
C GLU A 116 27.40 6.92 3.48
N PHE A 117 26.75 7.10 4.63
CA PHE A 117 27.24 7.99 5.70
C PHE A 117 28.60 7.55 6.25
N LYS A 118 28.79 6.25 6.47
CA LYS A 118 30.06 5.69 6.94
C LYS A 118 31.18 5.88 5.91
N LYS A 119 30.83 5.84 4.61
CA LYS A 119 31.72 6.20 3.52
C LYS A 119 31.99 7.68 3.45
N LEU A 120 31.00 8.56 3.52
CA LEU A 120 31.17 10.01 3.49
C LEU A 120 32.02 10.51 4.67
N GLN A 121 31.90 9.86 5.84
CA GLN A 121 32.78 10.13 6.98
C GLN A 121 34.22 9.65 6.73
N ALA A 122 34.39 8.47 6.13
CA ALA A 122 35.71 7.95 5.74
C ALA A 122 36.30 8.62 4.47
N GLU A 123 35.47 9.28 3.67
CA GLU A 123 35.78 9.93 2.39
C GLU A 123 35.99 11.44 2.57
N SER A 124 35.42 12.05 3.62
CA SER A 124 35.87 13.36 4.14
C SER A 124 37.36 13.34 4.51
N ASP A 125 37.88 12.16 4.87
CA ASP A 125 39.31 11.94 5.11
C ASP A 125 40.08 11.50 3.86
N ALA A 126 39.40 11.13 2.75
CA ALA A 126 40.03 10.41 1.64
C ALA A 126 39.33 10.49 0.26
N ALA A 127 38.89 11.65 -0.27
CA ALA A 127 38.71 11.74 -1.73
C ALA A 127 38.76 13.16 -2.32
N LYS A 128 39.91 13.50 -2.89
CA LYS A 128 39.94 13.83 -4.32
C LYS A 128 40.12 12.52 -5.07
N SER A 129 39.35 12.32 -6.14
CA SER A 129 39.48 11.24 -7.14
C SER A 129 38.66 9.97 -6.89
N THR A 130 37.73 9.69 -7.82
CA THR A 130 37.12 8.38 -8.15
C THR A 130 35.72 7.98 -7.63
N ALA A 131 34.79 8.92 -7.41
CA ALA A 131 33.38 8.61 -7.10
C ALA A 131 32.41 8.62 -8.31
N GLY A 132 32.80 8.13 -9.49
CA GLY A 132 32.02 8.33 -10.73
C GLY A 132 31.10 7.20 -11.22
N ARG A 133 31.22 5.96 -10.72
CA ARG A 133 30.67 4.79 -11.46
C ARG A 133 29.75 3.83 -10.69
N LYS A 134 29.76 3.79 -9.35
CA LYS A 134 28.95 2.82 -8.57
C LYS A 134 27.53 3.30 -8.20
N GLU A 135 27.27 4.60 -8.27
CA GLU A 135 25.99 5.23 -7.90
C GLU A 135 24.80 4.84 -8.82
N LYS A 136 25.08 4.51 -10.09
CA LYS A 136 24.02 4.22 -11.09
C LYS A 136 23.33 2.85 -10.92
N ARG A 137 23.95 1.86 -10.29
CA ARG A 137 23.38 0.49 -10.19
C ARG A 137 22.38 0.33 -9.04
N TRP A 138 22.53 1.12 -7.98
CA TRP A 138 21.67 1.04 -6.79
C TRP A 138 20.35 1.82 -6.91
N ARG A 139 20.33 2.89 -7.71
CA ARG A 139 19.08 3.59 -8.07
C ARG A 139 18.10 2.73 -8.88
N GLY A 140 18.57 1.68 -9.55
CA GLY A 140 17.73 0.76 -10.32
C GLY A 140 16.94 -0.21 -9.43
N GLY A 141 17.58 -0.81 -8.42
CA GLY A 141 16.94 -1.80 -7.53
C GLY A 141 15.78 -1.22 -6.71
N ILE A 142 15.96 0.00 -6.19
CA ILE A 142 14.94 0.69 -5.36
C ILE A 142 13.69 1.06 -6.16
N ARG A 143 13.83 1.36 -7.46
CA ARG A 143 12.69 1.65 -8.35
C ARG A 143 11.88 0.38 -8.64
N ILE A 144 12.54 -0.76 -8.75
CA ILE A 144 11.89 -2.04 -9.02
C ILE A 144 11.10 -2.51 -7.79
N THR A 145 11.68 -2.46 -6.59
CA THR A 145 10.99 -2.90 -5.37
C THR A 145 9.75 -2.07 -5.08
N ASN A 146 9.83 -0.74 -5.21
CA ASN A 146 8.68 0.14 -4.99
C ASN A 146 7.62 -0.02 -6.09
N GLY A 147 8.05 -0.20 -7.35
CA GLY A 147 7.12 -0.45 -8.47
C GLY A 147 6.35 -1.76 -8.30
N VAL A 148 7.02 -2.83 -7.88
CA VAL A 148 6.39 -4.13 -7.62
C VAL A 148 5.42 -4.04 -6.44
N ALA A 149 5.78 -3.35 -5.36
CA ALA A 149 4.90 -3.16 -4.21
C ALA A 149 3.60 -2.42 -4.61
N ILE A 150 3.71 -1.33 -5.37
CA ILE A 150 2.55 -0.57 -5.86
C ILE A 150 1.68 -1.41 -6.79
N ALA A 151 2.29 -2.13 -7.74
CA ALA A 151 1.55 -3.01 -8.65
C ALA A 151 0.80 -4.11 -7.88
N CYS A 152 1.43 -4.69 -6.86
CA CYS A 152 0.84 -5.69 -5.99
C CYS A 152 -0.34 -5.12 -5.18
N SER A 153 -0.22 -3.88 -4.67
CA SER A 153 -1.31 -3.19 -3.98
C SER A 153 -2.50 -2.87 -4.89
N ILE A 154 -2.26 -2.42 -6.12
CA ILE A 154 -3.32 -2.16 -7.11
C ILE A 154 -4.04 -3.47 -7.46
N ALA A 155 -3.27 -4.54 -7.71
CA ALA A 155 -3.84 -5.85 -7.98
C ALA A 155 -4.69 -6.36 -6.81
N ALA A 156 -4.28 -6.13 -5.56
CA ALA A 156 -5.07 -6.49 -4.38
C ALA A 156 -6.42 -5.73 -4.32
N LEU A 157 -6.43 -4.44 -4.66
CA LEU A 157 -7.65 -3.63 -4.71
C LEU A 157 -8.59 -4.09 -5.83
N CYS A 158 -8.06 -4.40 -7.01
CA CYS A 158 -8.86 -4.97 -8.10
C CYS A 158 -9.46 -6.33 -7.70
N CYS A 159 -8.66 -7.18 -7.04
CA CYS A 159 -9.12 -8.49 -6.55
C CYS A 159 -10.24 -8.33 -5.52
N PHE A 160 -10.13 -7.36 -4.61
CA PHE A 160 -11.18 -7.04 -3.64
C PHE A 160 -12.49 -6.60 -4.32
N GLY A 161 -12.42 -5.70 -5.30
CA GLY A 161 -13.60 -5.28 -6.06
C GLY A 161 -14.28 -6.45 -6.79
N ALA A 162 -13.49 -7.30 -7.46
CA ALA A 162 -14.00 -8.50 -8.11
C ALA A 162 -14.62 -9.49 -7.10
N ALA A 163 -14.02 -9.66 -5.92
CA ALA A 163 -14.54 -10.51 -4.86
C ALA A 163 -15.93 -10.05 -4.41
N CYS A 164 -16.12 -8.74 -4.22
CA CYS A 164 -17.42 -8.17 -3.87
C CYS A 164 -18.49 -8.42 -4.93
N LEU A 165 -18.15 -8.27 -6.22
CA LEU A 165 -19.08 -8.52 -7.32
C LEU A 165 -19.49 -10.00 -7.39
N HIS A 166 -18.53 -10.91 -7.35
CA HIS A 166 -18.81 -12.35 -7.37
C HIS A 166 -19.54 -12.84 -6.12
N ALA A 167 -19.29 -12.23 -4.95
CA ALA A 167 -20.06 -12.50 -3.75
C ALA A 167 -21.53 -12.09 -3.93
N TYR A 168 -21.77 -10.90 -4.49
CA TYR A 168 -23.12 -10.43 -4.77
C TYR A 168 -23.86 -11.34 -5.76
N ASP A 169 -23.19 -11.75 -6.84
CA ASP A 169 -23.77 -12.67 -7.82
C ASP A 169 -24.10 -14.04 -7.22
N ALA A 170 -23.21 -14.57 -6.36
CA ALA A 170 -23.46 -15.82 -5.63
C ALA A 170 -24.70 -15.73 -4.73
N PHE A 171 -24.87 -14.62 -4.00
CA PHE A 171 -26.07 -14.41 -3.18
C PHE A 171 -27.34 -14.31 -4.02
N LYS A 172 -27.27 -13.63 -5.17
CA LYS A 172 -28.40 -13.50 -6.09
C LYS A 172 -28.81 -14.86 -6.67
N GLU A 173 -27.84 -15.71 -7.00
CA GLU A 173 -28.09 -17.06 -7.49
C GLU A 173 -28.78 -17.94 -6.43
N ILE A 174 -28.31 -17.89 -5.18
CA ILE A 174 -28.94 -18.59 -4.05
C ILE A 174 -30.39 -18.13 -3.84
N GLY A 175 -30.65 -16.82 -3.93
CA GLY A 175 -32.00 -16.25 -3.83
C GLY A 175 -32.94 -16.77 -4.91
N ASN A 176 -32.50 -16.71 -6.17
CA ASN A 176 -33.29 -17.20 -7.31
C ASN A 176 -33.61 -18.71 -7.20
N VAL A 177 -32.66 -19.53 -6.73
CA VAL A 177 -32.89 -20.97 -6.53
C VAL A 177 -33.99 -21.19 -5.49
N LYS A 178 -33.97 -20.48 -4.35
CA LYS A 178 -35.02 -20.58 -3.33
C LYS A 178 -36.40 -20.22 -3.88
N ASP A 179 -36.49 -19.15 -4.65
CA ASP A 179 -37.76 -18.71 -5.23
C ASP A 179 -38.33 -19.72 -6.24
N ASN A 180 -37.46 -20.33 -7.07
CA ASN A 180 -37.86 -21.34 -8.03
C ASN A 180 -38.31 -22.64 -7.35
N VAL A 181 -37.61 -23.06 -6.29
CA VAL A 181 -37.99 -24.24 -5.48
C VAL A 181 -39.32 -24.00 -4.77
N ALA A 182 -39.55 -22.81 -4.22
CA ALA A 182 -40.82 -22.44 -3.60
C ALA A 182 -41.97 -22.52 -4.61
N LYS A 183 -41.79 -21.96 -5.82
CA LYS A 183 -42.79 -22.04 -6.90
C LYS A 183 -43.12 -23.48 -7.30
N CYS A 184 -42.12 -24.36 -7.47
CA CYS A 184 -42.34 -25.78 -7.80
C CYS A 184 -43.13 -26.53 -6.71
N ARG A 185 -42.82 -26.30 -5.42
CA ARG A 185 -43.60 -26.91 -4.33
C ARG A 185 -45.05 -26.46 -4.31
N TYR A 186 -45.32 -25.18 -4.59
CA TYR A 186 -46.69 -24.68 -4.68
C TYR A 186 -47.47 -25.30 -5.84
N SER A 187 -46.85 -25.52 -7.00
CA SER A 187 -47.52 -26.17 -8.13
C SER A 187 -47.84 -27.65 -7.89
N GLU A 188 -47.01 -28.36 -7.13
CA GLU A 188 -47.22 -29.79 -6.82
C GLU A 188 -48.34 -30.00 -5.78
N VAL A 189 -48.49 -29.07 -4.82
CA VAL A 189 -49.55 -29.10 -3.81
C VAL A 189 -50.91 -28.64 -4.39
N ALA A 190 -50.90 -27.88 -5.49
CA ALA A 190 -52.10 -27.30 -6.10
C ALA A 190 -52.79 -28.21 -7.14
N GLN A 191 -52.26 -29.40 -7.45
CA GLN A 191 -52.96 -30.37 -8.29
C GLN A 191 -54.00 -31.15 -7.45
N PRO A 192 -55.31 -31.03 -7.73
CA PRO A 192 -56.32 -31.87 -7.09
C PRO A 192 -56.19 -33.34 -7.57
N PRO A 193 -56.63 -34.32 -6.76
CA PRO A 193 -56.53 -35.74 -7.05
C PRO A 193 -57.33 -36.18 -8.28
#